data_AF-A0A674ABJ7-F1
#
_entry.id   AF-A0A674ABJ7-F1
#
_cell.length_a   1.000
_cell.length_b   1.000
_cell.length_c   1.000
_cell.angle_alpha   90.00
_cell.angle_beta   90.00
_cell.angle_gamma   90.00
#
_symmetry.space_group_name_H-M   'P 1'
#
loop_
_entity.id
_entity.type
_entity.pdbx_description
1 polymer ?
#
loop_
_entity_poly.entity_id
_entity_poly.type
_entity_poly.pdbx_seq_one_letter_code
_entity_poly.pdbx_strand_id
1 'polypeptide(L)'
;MPLLSNLTTIILLLIAHCGSSTLANRLGPYKGCLSCKEPGRGPRDHIGQAGGTSMLAQGEPCGVYTMNCAKGLRCVPLPQEHSPLQALLQGRGFCTKHSRTSPTERPHPTGPHPSHSGEIEKAPCRKLLNSVLRGVELTIFLSDRDIYIPNCDTLGFYRKKQCRSSKGIQRGLCWCVDELGTALSSRASEDGTLPCDGD
;
A
#
# COMPACT_ATOMS: atom_id res chain seq x y z
N MET A 1 -18.67 -1.46 -74.49
CA MET A 1 -18.11 -0.29 -73.79
C MET A 1 -18.85 0.08 -72.47
N PRO A 2 -19.22 -0.88 -71.58
CA PRO A 2 -19.49 -0.51 -70.17
C PRO A 2 -18.64 -1.25 -69.13
N LEU A 3 -17.98 -2.38 -69.46
CA LEU A 3 -17.23 -3.17 -68.47
C LEU A 3 -15.91 -2.50 -68.01
N LEU A 4 -15.19 -1.83 -68.91
CA LEU A 4 -13.92 -1.16 -68.58
C LEU A 4 -14.11 0.05 -67.66
N SER A 5 -15.27 0.73 -67.74
CA SER A 5 -15.60 1.87 -66.88
C SER A 5 -15.94 1.46 -65.45
N ASN A 6 -16.36 0.22 -65.23
CA ASN A 6 -16.66 -0.30 -63.88
C ASN A 6 -15.39 -0.81 -63.18
N LEU A 7 -14.39 -1.28 -63.93
CA LEU A 7 -13.11 -1.68 -63.35
C LEU A 7 -12.32 -0.47 -62.83
N THR A 8 -12.32 0.64 -63.58
CA THR A 8 -11.60 1.86 -63.20
C THR A 8 -12.19 2.53 -61.96
N THR A 9 -13.51 2.50 -61.78
CA THR A 9 -14.18 3.04 -60.59
C THR A 9 -13.93 2.18 -59.34
N ILE A 10 -13.89 0.85 -59.48
CA ILE A 10 -13.54 -0.05 -58.37
C ILE A 10 -12.09 0.14 -57.94
N ILE A 11 -11.14 0.29 -58.89
CA ILE A 11 -9.73 0.55 -58.59
C ILE A 11 -9.55 1.89 -57.87
N LEU A 12 -10.24 2.96 -58.29
CA LEU A 12 -10.21 4.27 -57.63
C LEU A 12 -10.77 4.23 -56.19
N LEU A 13 -11.83 3.45 -55.94
CA LEU A 13 -12.41 3.27 -54.61
C LEU A 13 -11.50 2.48 -53.65
N LEU A 14 -10.73 1.52 -54.17
CA LEU A 14 -9.75 0.73 -53.40
C LEU A 14 -8.52 1.57 -53.02
N ILE A 15 -8.07 2.48 -53.89
CA ILE A 15 -6.95 3.39 -53.59
C ILE A 15 -7.35 4.42 -52.51
N ALA A 16 -8.62 4.86 -52.48
CA ALA A 16 -9.11 5.80 -51.47
C ALA A 16 -9.22 5.19 -50.06
N HIS A 17 -9.45 3.87 -49.95
CA HIS A 17 -9.60 3.19 -48.65
C HIS A 17 -8.28 2.63 -48.08
N CYS A 18 -7.17 2.71 -48.82
CA CYS A 18 -5.86 2.24 -48.37
C CYS A 18 -4.94 3.39 -47.88
N GLY A 19 -5.41 4.64 -47.91
CA GLY A 19 -4.62 5.84 -47.64
C GLY A 19 -4.62 6.36 -46.19
N SER A 20 -5.05 5.59 -45.19
CA SER A 20 -5.04 6.06 -43.80
C SER A 20 -4.62 4.98 -42.81
N SER A 21 -3.35 4.62 -42.89
CA SER A 21 -2.59 3.96 -41.84
C SER A 21 -1.23 4.67 -41.64
N THR A 22 -1.26 5.64 -40.73
CA THR A 22 -0.26 6.05 -39.71
C THR A 22 1.27 5.95 -39.96
N LEU A 23 1.97 7.07 -39.63
CA LEU A 23 3.28 7.26 -38.92
C LEU A 23 4.09 8.38 -39.62
N ALA A 24 4.85 9.30 -39.01
CA ALA A 24 5.24 9.55 -37.62
C ALA A 24 5.83 10.98 -37.50
N ASN A 25 5.82 11.50 -36.27
CA ASN A 25 6.86 12.31 -35.61
C ASN A 25 7.19 13.78 -35.99
N ARG A 26 7.04 14.60 -34.93
CA ARG A 26 7.87 15.73 -34.43
C ARG A 26 7.83 17.08 -35.15
N LEU A 27 7.17 18.07 -34.53
CA LEU A 27 7.80 19.18 -33.76
C LEU A 27 6.70 19.95 -33.00
N GLY A 28 6.96 20.36 -31.74
CA GLY A 28 6.00 21.10 -30.90
C GLY A 28 5.64 22.50 -31.43
N PRO A 29 4.76 23.25 -30.74
CA PRO A 29 5.26 23.99 -29.60
C PRO A 29 4.32 24.07 -28.38
N TYR A 30 4.98 24.30 -27.24
CA TYR A 30 4.43 24.71 -25.95
C TYR A 30 3.48 25.92 -26.05
N LYS A 31 2.37 25.88 -25.30
CA LYS A 31 1.86 27.00 -24.49
C LYS A 31 0.85 26.46 -23.48
N GLY A 32 1.20 26.54 -22.21
CA GLY A 32 0.37 26.08 -21.10
C GLY A 32 -0.82 27.00 -20.82
N CYS A 33 -1.68 26.55 -19.92
CA CYS A 33 -2.50 27.46 -19.14
C CYS A 33 -2.12 27.32 -17.66
N LEU A 34 -1.72 28.46 -17.10
CA LEU A 34 -1.43 28.69 -15.71
C LEU A 34 -2.72 28.61 -14.88
N SER A 35 -2.59 28.05 -13.69
CA SER A 35 -3.32 28.45 -12.47
C SER A 35 -4.85 28.25 -12.44
N CYS A 36 -5.20 27.26 -11.61
CA CYS A 36 -6.47 26.90 -10.99
C CYS A 36 -7.51 28.01 -10.74
N LYS A 37 -8.79 27.63 -10.89
CA LYS A 37 -9.88 28.14 -10.05
C LYS A 37 -10.95 27.05 -9.84
N GLU A 38 -10.97 26.45 -8.64
CA GLU A 38 -12.16 25.79 -8.06
C GLU A 38 -13.23 26.86 -7.69
N PRO A 39 -14.50 26.55 -7.36
CA PRO A 39 -15.18 25.23 -7.23
C PRO A 39 -16.54 25.14 -7.98
N GLY A 40 -17.02 23.93 -8.30
CA GLY A 40 -18.38 23.82 -8.88
C GLY A 40 -18.88 22.43 -9.31
N ARG A 41 -19.43 21.68 -8.34
CA ARG A 41 -20.56 20.72 -8.42
C ARG A 41 -21.02 20.20 -9.82
N GLY A 42 -20.73 18.92 -10.08
CA GLY A 42 -21.52 17.95 -10.88
C GLY A 42 -21.17 17.80 -12.38
N PRO A 43 -21.62 16.75 -13.11
CA PRO A 43 -22.22 15.47 -12.72
C PRO A 43 -21.37 14.22 -13.12
N ARG A 44 -21.78 13.06 -12.59
CA ARG A 44 -21.30 11.71 -12.90
C ARG A 44 -21.39 11.40 -14.39
N ASP A 45 -20.27 11.07 -15.02
CA ASP A 45 -20.25 10.24 -16.24
C ASP A 45 -19.24 9.10 -16.04
N HIS A 46 -19.77 7.91 -15.79
CA HIS A 46 -19.03 6.65 -15.93
C HIS A 46 -18.93 6.34 -17.43
N ILE A 47 -17.78 6.65 -18.03
CA ILE A 47 -17.37 6.06 -19.31
C ILE A 47 -16.06 5.32 -19.05
N GLY A 48 -16.14 3.99 -19.15
CA GLY A 48 -14.99 3.10 -19.01
C GLY A 48 -13.92 3.44 -20.03
N GLN A 49 -12.78 3.92 -19.55
CA GLN A 49 -11.61 4.20 -20.38
C GLN A 49 -10.52 3.19 -20.04
N ALA A 50 -10.24 2.35 -21.02
CA ALA A 50 -9.06 1.51 -21.26
C ALA A 50 -8.07 1.34 -20.09
N GLY A 51 -7.88 0.08 -19.68
CA GLY A 51 -6.87 -0.38 -18.74
C GLY A 51 -5.44 -0.20 -19.27
N GLY A 52 -4.99 1.04 -19.36
CA GLY A 52 -3.62 1.40 -19.07
C GLY A 52 -3.52 1.60 -17.56
N THR A 53 -2.55 0.97 -16.91
CA THR A 53 -2.22 1.28 -15.51
C THR A 53 -1.61 2.68 -15.46
N SER A 54 -2.47 3.70 -15.51
CA SER A 54 -2.07 5.10 -15.40
C SER A 54 -1.41 5.32 -14.04
N MET A 55 -0.09 5.42 -14.04
CA MET A 55 0.68 5.70 -12.83
C MET A 55 0.72 7.22 -12.59
N LEU A 56 0.65 7.62 -11.32
CA LEU A 56 0.72 9.02 -10.93
C LEU A 56 2.15 9.55 -11.07
N ALA A 57 2.30 10.71 -11.71
CA ALA A 57 3.58 11.41 -11.84
C ALA A 57 4.01 12.05 -10.52
N GLN A 58 5.25 12.54 -10.45
CA GLN A 58 5.72 13.27 -9.27
C GLN A 58 4.90 14.53 -9.03
N GLY A 59 4.48 14.75 -7.79
CA GLY A 59 3.65 15.89 -7.38
C GLY A 59 2.15 15.65 -7.50
N GLU A 60 1.71 14.58 -8.16
CA GLU A 60 0.29 14.24 -8.29
C GLU A 60 -0.31 13.80 -6.96
N PRO A 61 -1.59 14.12 -6.69
CA PRO A 61 -2.29 13.71 -5.49
C PRO A 61 -2.46 12.20 -5.46
N CYS A 62 -2.18 11.61 -4.31
CA CYS A 62 -2.20 10.16 -4.12
C CYS A 62 -2.73 9.79 -2.73
N GLY A 63 -3.12 8.53 -2.59
CA GLY A 63 -3.60 7.95 -1.36
C GLY A 63 -3.64 6.43 -1.41
N VAL A 64 -4.19 5.84 -0.37
CA VAL A 64 -4.31 4.39 -0.24
C VAL A 64 -5.18 3.79 -1.34
N TYR A 65 -6.22 4.50 -1.76
CA TYR A 65 -7.20 4.05 -2.75
C TYR A 65 -7.05 4.74 -4.12
N THR A 66 -5.95 5.47 -4.33
CA THR A 66 -5.65 6.06 -5.64
C THR A 66 -4.78 5.13 -6.47
N MET A 67 -4.56 5.49 -7.74
CA MET A 67 -3.54 4.85 -8.56
C MET A 67 -2.16 4.93 -7.89
N ASN A 68 -1.29 3.97 -8.17
CA ASN A 68 0.06 3.96 -7.64
C ASN A 68 0.90 5.08 -8.27
N CYS A 69 1.81 5.65 -7.47
CA CYS A 69 2.85 6.51 -8.01
C CYS A 69 3.76 5.74 -8.99
N ALA A 70 4.27 6.44 -9.99
CA ALA A 70 5.22 5.88 -10.95
C ALA A 70 6.47 5.31 -10.26
N LYS A 71 7.15 4.40 -10.96
CA LYS A 71 8.34 3.72 -10.43
C LYS A 71 9.37 4.72 -9.90
N GLY A 72 9.84 4.48 -8.68
CA GLY A 72 10.80 5.35 -7.99
C GLY A 72 10.16 6.54 -7.26
N LEU A 73 8.83 6.59 -7.20
CA LEU A 73 8.07 7.54 -6.39
C LEU A 73 7.37 6.84 -5.21
N ARG A 74 7.08 7.58 -4.15
CA ARG A 74 6.27 7.13 -3.02
C ARG A 74 5.17 8.15 -2.70
N CYS A 75 4.02 7.66 -2.26
CA CYS A 75 2.95 8.52 -1.78
C CYS A 75 3.24 8.97 -0.34
N VAL A 76 3.33 10.28 -0.10
CA VAL A 76 3.56 10.82 1.25
C VAL A 76 2.52 11.88 1.61
N PRO A 77 2.09 11.96 2.87
CA PRO A 77 1.22 13.04 3.35
C PRO A 77 2.01 14.34 3.51
N LEU A 78 1.31 15.46 3.74
CA LEU A 78 1.96 16.75 3.95
C LEU A 78 2.80 16.73 5.26
N PRO A 79 4.00 17.35 5.27
CA PRO A 79 4.90 17.33 6.44
C PRO A 79 4.34 17.89 7.75
N GLN A 80 3.20 18.61 7.72
CA GLN A 80 2.57 19.23 8.88
C GLN A 80 1.16 18.67 9.19
N GLU A 81 0.78 17.53 8.60
CA GLU A 81 -0.53 16.95 8.91
C GLU A 81 -0.54 16.22 10.26
N HIS A 82 -1.47 16.64 11.12
CA HIS A 82 -1.71 16.03 12.43
C HIS A 82 -2.24 14.58 12.35
N SER A 83 -2.74 14.16 11.17
CA SER A 83 -3.26 12.81 10.93
C SER A 83 -2.78 12.25 9.58
N PRO A 84 -1.50 11.84 9.49
CA PRO A 84 -0.88 11.40 8.22
C PRO A 84 -1.61 10.24 7.55
N LEU A 85 -2.06 9.24 8.33
CA LEU A 85 -2.81 8.09 7.80
C LEU A 85 -4.17 8.50 7.24
N GLN A 86 -4.89 9.36 7.96
CA GLN A 86 -6.21 9.83 7.54
C GLN A 86 -6.11 10.61 6.22
N ALA A 87 -5.06 11.42 6.06
CA ALA A 87 -4.83 12.16 4.84
C ALA A 87 -4.53 11.25 3.64
N LEU A 88 -3.73 10.20 3.82
CA LEU A 88 -3.48 9.21 2.77
C LEU A 88 -4.74 8.42 2.41
N LEU A 89 -5.58 8.05 3.39
CA LEU A 89 -6.87 7.41 3.12
C LEU A 89 -7.80 8.33 2.31
N GLN A 90 -7.70 9.65 2.52
CA GLN A 90 -8.45 10.68 1.80
C GLN A 90 -7.84 11.09 0.46
N GLY A 91 -6.70 10.51 0.04
CA GLY A 91 -6.06 10.89 -1.23
C GLY A 91 -5.32 12.24 -1.20
N ARG A 92 -4.98 12.74 -0.01
CA ARG A 92 -4.31 14.04 0.21
C ARG A 92 -2.78 13.94 0.25
N GLY A 93 -2.22 12.77 -0.05
CA GLY A 93 -0.79 12.62 -0.23
C GLY A 93 -0.34 13.12 -1.60
N PHE A 94 0.97 13.12 -1.83
CA PHE A 94 1.57 13.45 -3.12
C PHE A 94 2.73 12.51 -3.45
N CYS A 95 2.91 12.23 -4.74
CA CYS A 95 3.98 11.34 -5.20
C CYS A 95 5.34 12.06 -5.18
N THR A 96 6.30 11.59 -4.37
CA THR A 96 7.65 12.18 -4.27
C THR A 96 8.72 11.21 -4.72
N LYS A 97 9.87 11.71 -5.18
CA LYS A 97 11.05 10.86 -5.41
C LYS A 97 11.38 10.08 -4.16
N HIS A 98 11.52 8.77 -4.34
CA HIS A 98 12.05 7.87 -3.33
C HIS A 98 13.58 8.02 -3.36
N SER A 99 14.12 8.93 -2.56
CA SER A 99 15.55 8.96 -2.31
C SER A 99 15.92 7.68 -1.57
N ARG A 100 16.67 6.78 -2.21
CA ARG A 100 17.36 5.67 -1.54
C ARG A 100 18.52 6.23 -0.70
N THR A 101 18.18 7.10 0.24
CA THR A 101 19.06 7.61 1.28
C THR A 101 18.32 7.38 2.58
N SER A 102 18.75 6.31 3.25
CA SER A 102 18.39 5.87 4.60
C SER A 102 16.92 5.49 4.87
N PRO A 103 16.68 4.39 5.61
CA PRO A 103 15.34 4.03 6.07
C PRO A 103 14.79 5.19 6.89
N THR A 104 13.54 5.55 6.60
CA THR A 104 12.61 6.31 7.44
C THR A 104 13.25 6.88 8.69
N GLU A 105 13.61 8.16 8.65
CA GLU A 105 13.78 8.93 9.87
C GLU A 105 12.47 8.75 10.65
N ARG A 106 12.53 7.94 11.71
CA ARG A 106 11.53 7.94 12.78
C ARG A 106 11.30 9.42 13.14
N PRO A 107 10.06 9.84 13.40
CA PRO A 107 9.85 11.15 14.01
C PRO A 107 10.81 11.30 15.18
N HIS A 108 11.70 12.30 15.10
CA HIS A 108 12.48 12.74 16.24
C HIS A 108 11.48 13.08 17.36
N PRO A 109 11.52 12.42 18.52
CA PRO A 109 10.89 13.00 19.70
C PRO A 109 11.68 14.26 20.00
N THR A 110 11.11 15.43 19.76
CA THR A 110 11.65 16.68 20.29
C THR A 110 11.43 16.63 21.81
N GLY A 111 12.42 16.10 22.51
CA GLY A 111 12.46 16.01 23.96
C GLY A 111 13.89 15.67 24.39
N PRO A 112 14.42 16.25 25.50
CA PRO A 112 15.80 16.05 25.90
C PRO A 112 16.07 14.56 26.08
N HIS A 113 17.08 14.05 25.39
CA HIS A 113 17.58 12.69 25.54
C HIS A 113 18.50 12.67 26.77
N PRO A 114 18.19 11.95 27.86
CA PRO A 114 19.24 11.41 28.69
C PRO A 114 19.70 10.12 28.01
N SER A 115 20.84 10.19 27.34
CA SER A 115 21.69 9.01 27.16
C SER A 115 22.15 8.57 28.54
N HIS A 116 21.34 7.79 29.22
CA HIS A 116 21.74 7.08 30.42
C HIS A 116 21.45 5.60 30.21
N SER A 117 22.51 4.89 29.83
CA SER A 117 22.86 3.59 30.40
C SER A 117 21.92 3.15 31.51
N GLY A 118 20.95 2.32 31.13
CA GLY A 118 19.93 1.80 32.02
C GLY A 118 19.27 0.66 31.29
N GLU A 119 19.78 -0.52 31.56
CA GLU A 119 19.15 -1.82 31.40
C GLU A 119 17.73 -1.81 32.02
N ILE A 120 16.79 -1.09 31.43
CA ILE A 120 15.37 -1.26 31.75
C ILE A 120 14.96 -2.53 31.03
N GLU A 121 15.10 -3.65 31.74
CA GLU A 121 14.34 -4.90 31.59
C GLU A 121 13.58 -4.98 30.27
N LYS A 122 14.35 -5.29 29.22
CA LYS A 122 13.89 -5.15 27.85
C LYS A 122 12.68 -6.07 27.66
N ALA A 123 11.50 -5.47 27.51
CA ALA A 123 10.24 -6.18 27.50
C ALA A 123 10.27 -7.36 26.50
N PRO A 124 10.06 -8.61 26.97
CA PRO A 124 10.49 -9.81 26.25
C PRO A 124 9.73 -10.01 24.93
N CYS A 125 8.45 -9.62 24.87
CA CYS A 125 7.64 -9.74 23.66
C CYS A 125 8.19 -8.86 22.53
N ARG A 126 8.52 -7.59 22.82
CA ARG A 126 9.06 -6.67 21.80
C ARG A 126 10.41 -7.14 21.26
N LYS A 127 11.25 -7.78 22.07
CA LYS A 127 12.49 -8.42 21.58
C LYS A 127 12.17 -9.49 20.54
N LEU A 128 11.30 -10.43 20.90
CA LEU A 128 10.94 -11.55 20.05
C LEU A 128 10.29 -11.06 18.76
N LEU A 129 9.36 -10.10 18.85
CA LEU A 129 8.68 -9.52 17.70
C LEU A 129 9.68 -8.96 16.67
N ASN A 130 10.66 -8.16 17.12
CA ASN A 130 11.66 -7.60 16.22
C ASN A 130 12.53 -8.68 15.58
N SER A 131 12.80 -9.78 16.29
CA SER A 131 13.52 -10.92 15.75
C SER A 131 12.71 -11.66 14.68
N VAL A 132 11.43 -11.93 14.95
CA VAL A 132 10.51 -12.59 14.02
C VAL A 132 10.35 -11.76 12.74
N LEU A 133 10.10 -10.45 12.87
CA LEU A 133 9.89 -9.58 11.71
C LEU A 133 11.12 -9.51 10.78
N ARG A 134 12.33 -9.57 11.33
CA ARG A 134 13.57 -9.64 10.53
C ARG A 134 13.72 -10.98 9.80
N GLY A 135 13.29 -12.09 10.41
CA GLY A 135 13.36 -13.42 9.78
C GLY A 135 12.27 -13.66 8.73
N VAL A 136 11.15 -12.95 8.85
CA VAL A 136 9.97 -13.07 7.99
C VAL A 136 10.21 -12.54 6.57
N GLU A 137 11.19 -11.66 6.35
CA GLU A 137 11.44 -11.00 5.06
C GLU A 137 11.89 -11.95 3.93
N LEU A 138 12.16 -13.24 4.21
CA LEU A 138 12.70 -14.18 3.22
C LEU A 138 11.93 -15.51 3.04
N THR A 139 10.91 -15.81 3.86
CA THR A 139 10.34 -17.18 3.92
C THR A 139 8.81 -17.29 3.75
N ILE A 140 8.07 -16.17 3.81
CA ILE A 140 6.58 -16.22 3.83
C ILE A 140 5.97 -16.58 2.47
N PHE A 141 6.58 -16.18 1.35
CA PHE A 141 5.99 -16.41 0.02
C PHE A 141 6.08 -17.86 -0.47
N LEU A 142 6.81 -18.74 0.23
CA LEU A 142 7.15 -20.08 -0.26
C LEU A 142 6.80 -21.22 0.72
N SER A 143 6.18 -20.93 1.86
CA SER A 143 5.93 -21.96 2.89
C SER A 143 4.49 -21.95 3.41
N ASP A 144 3.84 -23.12 3.35
CA ASP A 144 2.51 -23.43 3.91
C ASP A 144 2.53 -23.57 5.45
N ARG A 145 3.47 -22.87 6.10
CA ARG A 145 3.70 -22.94 7.55
C ARG A 145 2.96 -21.80 8.24
N ASP A 146 2.28 -22.13 9.33
CA ASP A 146 1.66 -21.17 10.24
C ASP A 146 2.73 -20.41 10.99
N ILE A 147 2.92 -19.15 10.62
CA ILE A 147 3.87 -18.26 11.25
C ILE A 147 3.26 -17.71 12.52
N TYR A 148 4.06 -17.68 13.58
CA TYR A 148 3.68 -17.05 14.84
C TYR A 148 4.28 -15.65 14.93
N ILE A 149 3.41 -14.64 15.06
CA ILE A 149 3.80 -13.26 15.33
C ILE A 149 3.30 -12.92 16.75
N PRO A 150 4.20 -12.63 17.71
CA PRO A 150 3.79 -12.40 19.10
C PRO A 150 3.02 -11.08 19.23
N ASN A 151 1.89 -11.13 19.94
CA ASN A 151 1.05 -9.98 20.21
C ASN A 151 1.52 -9.27 21.49
N CYS A 152 2.09 -8.08 21.34
CA CYS A 152 2.65 -7.30 22.44
C CYS A 152 1.73 -6.14 22.84
N ASP A 153 1.81 -5.71 24.10
CA ASP A 153 1.22 -4.47 24.56
C ASP A 153 2.10 -3.24 24.19
N THR A 154 1.71 -2.06 24.69
CA THR A 154 2.41 -0.79 24.46
C THR A 154 3.74 -0.71 25.20
N LEU A 155 3.88 -1.42 26.33
CA LEU A 155 5.11 -1.49 27.12
C LEU A 155 6.11 -2.53 26.56
N GLY A 156 5.63 -3.41 25.67
CA GLY A 156 6.41 -4.44 25.00
C GLY A 156 6.38 -5.82 25.67
N PHE A 157 5.45 -6.06 26.60
CA PHE A 157 5.17 -7.36 27.21
C PHE A 157 4.12 -8.13 26.41
N TYR A 158 3.94 -9.42 26.71
CA TYR A 158 2.97 -10.23 26.00
C TYR A 158 1.54 -9.89 26.44
N ARG A 159 0.63 -9.74 25.48
CA ARG A 159 -0.81 -9.73 25.80
C ARG A 159 -1.25 -11.11 26.24
N LYS A 160 -2.23 -11.17 27.15
CA LYS A 160 -2.76 -12.42 27.71
C LYS A 160 -3.20 -13.44 26.65
N LYS A 161 -3.73 -13.01 25.50
CA LYS A 161 -4.12 -13.89 24.38
C LYS A 161 -3.14 -13.83 23.22
N GLN A 162 -2.58 -14.98 22.85
CA GLN A 162 -1.70 -15.18 21.70
C GLN A 162 -2.37 -16.09 20.67
N CYS A 163 -2.09 -15.87 19.39
CA CYS A 163 -2.69 -16.66 18.31
C CYS A 163 -1.66 -16.94 17.20
N ARG A 164 -1.78 -18.10 16.55
CA ARG A 164 -1.07 -18.36 15.28
C ARG A 164 -1.73 -17.60 14.13
N SER A 165 -0.98 -17.38 13.05
CA SER A 165 -1.54 -16.85 11.81
C SER A 165 -2.59 -17.81 11.23
N SER A 166 -3.63 -17.25 10.60
CA SER A 166 -4.64 -18.03 9.89
C SER A 166 -4.05 -18.75 8.67
N LYS A 167 -4.60 -19.93 8.35
CA LYS A 167 -4.31 -20.68 7.12
C LYS A 167 -5.55 -20.68 6.24
N GLY A 168 -5.58 -19.79 5.23
CA GLY A 168 -6.75 -19.60 4.38
C GLY A 168 -7.99 -19.19 5.20
N ILE A 169 -9.00 -20.05 5.23
CA ILE A 169 -10.29 -19.81 5.90
C ILE A 169 -10.24 -20.18 7.40
N GLN A 170 -9.26 -20.99 7.82
CA GLN A 170 -9.15 -21.44 9.20
C GLN A 170 -8.46 -20.39 10.07
N ARG A 171 -9.13 -19.97 11.16
CA ARG A 171 -8.51 -19.15 12.21
C ARG A 171 -7.36 -19.92 12.85
N GLY A 172 -6.26 -19.24 13.12
CA GLY A 172 -5.14 -19.84 13.84
C GLY A 172 -5.51 -20.17 15.27
N LEU A 173 -4.89 -21.21 15.82
CA LEU A 173 -5.04 -21.60 17.22
C LEU A 173 -4.60 -20.46 18.13
N CYS A 174 -5.40 -20.15 19.15
CA CYS A 174 -5.06 -19.21 20.20
C CYS A 174 -4.78 -19.94 21.53
N TRP A 175 -4.02 -19.31 22.41
CA TRP A 175 -3.74 -19.77 23.77
C TRP A 175 -3.53 -18.56 24.70
N CYS A 176 -3.59 -18.80 26.01
CA CYS A 176 -3.33 -17.76 27.00
C CYS A 176 -1.87 -17.80 27.49
N VAL A 177 -1.30 -16.64 27.81
CA VAL A 177 0.05 -16.47 28.36
C VAL A 177 0.05 -15.44 29.50
N ASP A 178 1.08 -15.48 30.34
CA ASP A 178 1.41 -14.38 31.26
C ASP A 178 2.15 -13.23 30.53
N GLU A 179 2.50 -12.16 31.27
CA GLU A 179 3.19 -10.98 30.73
C GLU A 179 4.59 -11.29 30.16
N LEU A 180 5.20 -12.40 30.59
CA LEU A 180 6.51 -12.88 30.14
C LEU A 180 6.41 -13.85 28.95
N GLY A 181 5.21 -14.29 28.59
CA GLY A 181 4.92 -15.17 27.46
C GLY A 181 4.83 -16.65 27.84
N THR A 182 4.83 -16.99 29.12
CA THR A 182 4.64 -18.37 29.60
C THR A 182 3.20 -18.78 29.38
N ALA A 183 2.98 -19.92 28.71
CA ALA A 183 1.63 -20.42 28.48
C ALA A 183 0.91 -20.75 29.79
N LEU A 184 -0.30 -20.20 29.95
CA LEU A 184 -1.17 -20.52 31.06
C LEU A 184 -1.92 -21.80 30.74
N SER A 185 -1.90 -22.76 31.66
CA SER A 185 -2.72 -23.97 31.57
C SER A 185 -4.18 -23.60 31.85
N SER A 186 -4.94 -23.25 30.81
CA SER A 186 -6.39 -23.08 30.96
C SER A 186 -7.09 -24.44 30.94
N ARG A 187 -7.96 -24.70 31.92
CA ARG A 187 -9.03 -25.69 31.78
C ARG A 187 -9.84 -25.28 30.55
N ALA A 188 -9.86 -26.12 29.52
CA ALA A 188 -10.66 -25.88 28.33
C ALA A 188 -12.11 -25.72 28.76
N SER A 189 -12.68 -24.52 28.59
CA SER A 189 -14.14 -24.38 28.64
C SER A 189 -14.69 -24.98 27.36
N GLU A 190 -15.75 -25.78 27.47
CA GLU A 190 -16.33 -26.62 26.41
C GLU A 190 -16.78 -25.83 25.15
N ASP A 191 -16.79 -24.50 25.21
CA ASP A 191 -17.25 -23.59 24.15
C ASP A 191 -16.11 -22.99 23.27
N GLY A 192 -14.85 -23.39 23.48
CA GLY A 192 -13.71 -22.92 22.66
C GLY A 192 -13.36 -21.42 22.84
N THR A 193 -14.12 -20.70 23.65
CA THR A 193 -13.80 -19.35 24.10
C THR A 193 -12.74 -19.43 25.20
N LEU A 194 -11.53 -18.96 24.92
CA LEU A 194 -10.46 -18.85 25.92
C LEU A 194 -10.71 -17.60 26.77
N PRO A 195 -11.05 -17.73 28.07
CA PRO A 195 -11.19 -16.59 28.95
C PRO A 195 -9.79 -16.16 29.41
N CYS A 196 -9.00 -15.61 28.48
CA CYS A 196 -7.71 -15.02 28.84
C CYS A 196 -7.88 -13.68 29.57
N ASP A 197 -9.10 -13.13 29.60
CA ASP A 197 -9.48 -11.96 30.38
C ASP A 197 -10.05 -12.43 31.72
N GLY A 198 -9.17 -12.70 32.68
CA GLY A 198 -9.53 -12.52 34.09
C GLY A 198 -9.56 -11.02 34.36
N ASP A 199 -10.71 -10.54 34.85
CA ASP A 199 -10.94 -9.20 35.42
C ASP A 199 -9.79 -8.77 36.35
#